data_AF-A0A4R8KNM6-F1
#
_entry.id   AF-A0A4R8KNM6-F1
#
_cell.length_a   1.000
_cell.length_b   1.000
_cell.length_c   1.000
_cell.angle_alpha   90.00
_cell.angle_beta   90.00
_cell.angle_gamma   90.00
#
_symmetry.space_group_name_H-M   'P 1'
#
loop_
_entity.id
_entity.type
_entity.pdbx_description
1 polymer ?
#
loop_
_entity_poly.entity_id
_entity_poly.type
_entity_poly.pdbx_seq_one_letter_code
_entity_poly.pdbx_strand_id
1 'polypeptide(L)'
;MNTDDKRLDEISKYLSYVLRHEPQAIDLCLDTEGWASIDSLIAGAAKNGRHLDRTTIQAVVANNDKKRFAISDDGQRIRAVQGHSTTAVRRKHAEEEPPEVLYHGTATRFLESIREQGLKAGSRHHVHLSQDIPTAIAVGQRYGKSAVLEIQARRMHQQGFKFFLAENGVWLTDAVPAEFLGTLKLSF
;
A
#
# COMPACT_ATOMS: atom_id res chain seq x y z
N MET A 1 9.43 -18.80 -20.01
CA MET A 1 9.84 -18.17 -18.75
C MET A 1 11.11 -18.88 -18.31
N ASN A 2 12.21 -18.14 -18.08
CA ASN A 2 13.49 -18.76 -17.74
C ASN A 2 13.41 -19.36 -16.32
N THR A 3 14.19 -20.40 -16.03
CA THR A 3 14.18 -21.09 -14.72
C THR A 3 14.51 -20.12 -13.57
N ASP A 4 15.36 -19.13 -13.85
CA ASP A 4 15.75 -18.08 -12.90
C ASP A 4 14.60 -17.12 -12.57
N ASP A 5 13.80 -16.72 -13.57
CA ASP A 5 12.63 -15.86 -13.34
C ASP A 5 11.61 -16.54 -12.43
N LYS A 6 11.38 -17.84 -12.66
CA LYS A 6 10.45 -18.64 -11.85
C LYS A 6 10.91 -18.72 -10.40
N ARG A 7 12.22 -18.86 -10.17
CA ARG A 7 12.81 -18.88 -8.82
C ARG A 7 12.66 -17.51 -8.13
N LEU A 8 12.93 -16.41 -8.83
CA LEU A 8 12.78 -15.06 -8.28
C LEU A 8 11.32 -14.74 -7.93
N ASP A 9 10.36 -15.19 -8.75
CA ASP A 9 8.93 -15.05 -8.48
C ASP A 9 8.48 -15.79 -7.22
N GLU A 10 8.96 -17.02 -7.02
CA GLU A 10 8.68 -17.81 -5.82
C GLU A 10 9.25 -17.15 -4.57
N ILE A 11 10.45 -16.59 -4.65
CA ILE A 11 11.06 -15.84 -3.56
C ILE A 11 10.27 -14.55 -3.31
N SER A 12 9.86 -13.82 -4.34
CA SER A 12 9.03 -12.61 -4.22
C SER A 12 7.69 -12.89 -3.52
N LYS A 13 7.04 -14.02 -3.84
CA LYS A 13 5.82 -14.48 -3.14
C LYS A 13 6.12 -14.79 -1.68
N TYR A 14 7.19 -15.50 -1.40
CA TYR A 14 7.61 -15.84 -0.04
C TYR A 14 7.92 -14.59 0.79
N LEU A 15 8.71 -13.65 0.27
CA LEU A 15 9.02 -12.37 0.91
C LEU A 15 7.74 -11.56 1.16
N SER A 16 6.79 -11.57 0.23
CA SER A 16 5.48 -10.93 0.44
C SER A 16 4.74 -11.55 1.61
N TYR A 17 4.76 -12.88 1.75
CA TYR A 17 4.11 -13.59 2.84
C TYR A 17 4.71 -13.22 4.20
N VAL A 18 6.03 -13.38 4.37
CA VAL A 18 6.69 -13.14 5.66
C VAL A 18 6.77 -11.66 6.03
N LEU A 19 6.97 -10.75 5.07
CA LEU A 19 7.08 -9.32 5.37
C LEU A 19 5.73 -8.62 5.54
N ARG A 20 4.61 -9.22 5.11
CA ARG A 20 3.28 -8.56 5.18
C ARG A 20 2.30 -9.24 6.10
N HIS A 21 2.36 -10.56 6.21
CA HIS A 21 1.29 -11.35 6.81
C HIS A 21 1.77 -12.12 8.02
N GLU A 22 2.88 -12.85 7.90
CA GLU A 22 3.29 -13.86 8.87
C GLU A 22 4.81 -13.79 9.18
N PRO A 23 5.32 -12.66 9.69
CA PRO A 23 6.74 -12.54 10.04
C PRO A 23 7.14 -13.52 11.16
N GLN A 24 6.22 -13.81 12.10
CA GLN A 24 6.41 -14.80 13.16
C GLN A 24 6.66 -16.22 12.66
N ALA A 25 6.24 -16.57 11.43
CA ALA A 25 6.42 -17.92 10.88
C ALA A 25 7.92 -18.30 10.74
N ILE A 26 8.81 -17.31 10.76
CA ILE A 26 10.26 -17.46 10.66
C ILE A 26 10.99 -16.77 11.82
N ASP A 27 10.31 -16.52 12.94
CA ASP A 27 10.80 -15.71 14.07
C ASP A 27 11.29 -14.31 13.66
N LEU A 28 10.76 -13.74 12.58
CA LEU A 28 11.15 -12.42 12.13
C LEU A 28 10.38 -11.35 12.90
N CYS A 29 11.11 -10.39 13.45
CA CYS A 29 10.51 -9.20 14.06
C CYS A 29 10.56 -8.05 13.05
N LEU A 30 9.39 -7.49 12.75
CA LEU A 30 9.27 -6.24 12.02
C LEU A 30 9.18 -5.09 13.02
N ASP A 31 9.89 -3.99 12.76
CA ASP A 31 9.68 -2.75 13.49
C ASP A 31 8.35 -2.08 13.11
N THR A 32 8.05 -0.94 13.74
CA THR A 32 6.82 -0.18 13.48
C THR A 32 6.68 0.28 12.04
N GLU A 33 7.79 0.37 11.31
CA GLU A 33 7.90 0.80 9.92
C GLU A 33 7.93 -0.36 8.92
N GLY A 34 7.85 -1.60 9.42
CA GLY A 34 7.88 -2.83 8.63
C GLY A 34 9.29 -3.30 8.27
N TRP A 35 10.34 -2.69 8.81
CA TRP A 35 11.71 -3.10 8.56
C TRP A 35 12.09 -4.33 9.38
N ALA A 36 12.83 -5.22 8.74
CA ALA A 36 13.48 -6.37 9.36
C ALA A 36 14.95 -6.44 8.93
N SER A 37 15.80 -7.01 9.77
CA SER A 37 17.17 -7.37 9.40
C SER A 37 17.16 -8.43 8.28
N ILE A 38 17.96 -8.19 7.24
CA ILE A 38 18.16 -9.16 6.16
C ILE A 38 18.81 -10.44 6.69
N ASP A 39 19.74 -10.34 7.64
CA ASP A 39 20.39 -11.51 8.22
C ASP A 39 19.41 -12.34 9.05
N SER A 40 18.51 -11.69 9.80
CA SER A 40 17.45 -12.37 10.53
C SER A 40 16.45 -13.05 9.59
N LEU A 41 16.10 -12.40 8.47
CA LEU A 41 15.26 -12.99 7.43
C LEU A 41 15.92 -14.23 6.80
N ILE A 42 17.21 -14.14 6.45
CA ILE A 42 17.97 -15.26 5.89
C ILE A 42 18.04 -16.42 6.88
N ALA A 43 18.41 -16.14 8.13
CA ALA A 43 18.50 -17.15 9.19
C ALA A 43 17.14 -17.81 9.45
N GLY A 44 16.06 -17.03 9.54
CA GLY A 44 14.70 -17.53 9.74
C GLY A 44 14.19 -18.37 8.56
N ALA A 45 14.48 -17.96 7.33
CA ALA A 45 14.14 -18.73 6.13
C ALA A 45 14.88 -20.07 6.09
N ALA A 46 16.17 -20.08 6.46
CA ALA A 46 16.99 -21.28 6.48
C ALA A 46 16.46 -22.33 7.47
N LYS A 47 15.93 -21.92 8.63
CA LYS A 47 15.27 -22.83 9.59
C LYS A 47 14.08 -23.58 8.97
N ASN A 48 13.41 -22.96 8.00
CA ASN A 48 12.28 -23.53 7.26
C ASN A 48 12.72 -24.17 5.92
N GLY A 49 14.00 -24.52 5.78
CA GLY A 49 14.54 -25.21 4.60
C GLY A 49 14.64 -24.34 3.34
N ARG A 50 14.53 -23.02 3.46
CA ARG A 50 14.61 -22.09 2.33
C ARG A 50 15.94 -21.34 2.35
N HIS A 51 16.80 -21.63 1.38
CA HIS A 51 18.07 -20.93 1.23
C HIS A 51 17.88 -19.60 0.51
N LEU A 52 18.15 -18.51 1.24
CA LEU A 52 18.20 -17.15 0.72
C LEU A 52 19.60 -16.59 0.96
N ASP A 53 20.06 -15.74 0.04
CA ASP A 53 21.26 -14.94 0.20
C ASP A 53 20.98 -13.48 -0.15
N ARG A 54 21.89 -12.59 0.25
CA ARG A 54 21.76 -11.14 0.03
C ARG A 54 21.65 -10.80 -1.45
N THR A 55 22.44 -11.46 -2.30
CA THR A 55 22.44 -11.23 -3.75
C THR A 55 21.08 -11.54 -4.37
N THR A 56 20.44 -12.64 -3.96
CA THR A 56 19.13 -13.06 -4.41
C THR A 56 18.04 -12.11 -3.92
N ILE A 57 18.11 -11.66 -2.66
CA ILE A 57 17.18 -10.66 -2.12
C ILE A 57 17.29 -9.36 -2.90
N GLN A 58 18.51 -8.89 -3.16
CA GLN A 58 18.77 -7.69 -3.98
C GLN A 58 18.21 -7.84 -5.39
N ALA A 59 18.42 -9.00 -6.03
CA ALA A 59 17.88 -9.28 -7.36
C ALA A 59 16.34 -9.25 -7.38
N VAL A 60 15.68 -9.82 -6.37
CA VAL A 60 14.21 -9.77 -6.22
C VAL A 60 13.70 -8.35 -6.01
N VAL A 61 14.44 -7.50 -5.30
CA VAL A 61 14.08 -6.10 -5.09
C VAL A 61 14.27 -5.29 -6.37
N ALA A 62 15.38 -5.51 -7.09
CA ALA A 62 15.72 -4.81 -8.33
C ALA A 62 14.80 -5.17 -9.51
N ASN A 63 14.46 -6.45 -9.68
CA ASN A 63 13.57 -6.94 -10.76
C ASN A 63 12.08 -6.82 -10.44
N ASN A 64 11.70 -6.03 -9.43
CA ASN A 64 10.31 -5.94 -9.02
C ASN A 64 9.58 -4.84 -9.77
N ASP A 65 8.88 -5.21 -10.85
CA ASP A 65 8.02 -4.32 -11.65
C ASP A 65 7.03 -3.48 -10.82
N LYS A 66 6.70 -3.94 -9.62
CA LYS A 66 5.72 -3.31 -8.72
C LYS A 66 6.34 -2.64 -7.49
N LYS A 67 7.67 -2.50 -7.41
CA LYS A 67 8.41 -1.92 -6.27
C LYS A 67 7.88 -2.41 -4.91
N ARG A 68 7.66 -3.74 -4.77
CA ARG A 68 6.96 -4.31 -3.61
C ARG A 68 7.77 -4.28 -2.32
N PHE A 69 9.09 -4.17 -2.44
CA PHE A 69 10.06 -4.23 -1.36
C PHE A 69 11.03 -3.06 -1.45
N ALA A 70 11.56 -2.65 -0.31
CA ALA A 70 12.65 -1.68 -0.21
C ALA A 70 13.76 -2.27 0.65
N ILE A 71 15.01 -1.94 0.29
CA ILE A 71 16.20 -2.17 1.11
C ILE A 71 16.62 -0.82 1.70
N SER A 72 17.08 -0.79 2.94
CA SER A 72 17.58 0.44 3.59
C SER A 72 18.88 0.92 2.95
N ASP A 73 19.20 2.20 3.11
CA ASP A 73 20.40 2.81 2.48
C ASP A 73 21.72 2.13 2.89
N ASP A 74 21.80 1.59 4.10
CA ASP A 74 22.93 0.82 4.63
C ASP A 74 22.98 -0.64 4.11
N GLY A 75 21.98 -1.07 3.33
CA GLY A 75 21.85 -2.41 2.79
C GLY A 75 21.56 -3.50 3.82
N GLN A 76 21.19 -3.16 5.07
CA GLN A 76 21.05 -4.13 6.16
C GLN A 76 19.62 -4.58 6.41
N ARG A 77 18.64 -3.77 6.03
CA ARG A 77 17.23 -4.02 6.33
C ARG A 77 16.41 -4.11 5.06
N ILE A 78 15.32 -4.87 5.15
CA ILE A 78 14.32 -5.02 4.10
C ILE A 78 12.93 -4.81 4.69
N ARG A 79 12.02 -4.23 3.90
CA ARG A 79 10.60 -4.18 4.21
C ARG A 79 9.74 -4.41 2.99
N ALA A 80 8.49 -4.79 3.21
CA ALA A 80 7.46 -4.59 2.21
C ALA A 80 7.08 -3.09 2.16
N VAL A 81 6.90 -2.55 0.95
CA VAL A 81 6.53 -1.14 0.76
C VAL A 81 5.04 -0.91 1.05
N GLN A 82 4.22 -1.96 0.97
CA GLN A 82 2.76 -1.88 1.17
C GLN A 82 2.16 -3.26 1.41
N GLY A 83 0.91 -3.31 1.88
CA GLY A 83 0.12 -4.54 1.99
C GLY A 83 0.27 -5.31 3.30
N HIS A 84 0.81 -4.69 4.36
CA HIS A 84 0.87 -5.30 5.68
C HIS A 84 -0.53 -5.56 6.24
N SER A 85 -0.74 -6.74 6.81
CA SER A 85 -1.92 -7.10 7.60
C SER A 85 -1.59 -7.30 9.07
N THR A 86 -0.32 -7.17 9.46
CA THR A 86 0.14 -7.32 10.85
C THR A 86 -0.07 -6.02 11.63
N THR A 87 -0.52 -6.13 12.88
CA THR A 87 -0.77 -4.98 13.77
C THR A 87 0.51 -4.33 14.31
N ALA A 88 1.65 -5.00 14.15
CA ALA A 88 2.98 -4.52 14.55
C ALA A 88 3.49 -3.38 13.65
N VAL A 89 3.13 -3.39 12.37
CA VAL A 89 3.51 -2.35 11.42
C VAL A 89 2.45 -1.24 11.48
N ARG A 90 2.77 -0.18 12.20
CA ARG A 90 1.95 1.02 12.34
C ARG A 90 2.70 2.21 11.78
N ARG A 91 2.88 2.23 10.46
CA ARG A 91 3.54 3.36 9.79
C ARG A 91 2.81 4.64 10.13
N LYS A 92 3.49 5.51 10.87
CA LYS A 92 3.01 6.87 11.10
C LYS A 92 3.38 7.65 9.85
N HIS A 93 2.41 7.80 8.96
CA HIS A 93 2.58 8.75 7.88
C HIS A 93 2.65 10.16 8.50
N ALA A 94 3.58 10.99 8.03
CA ALA A 94 3.63 12.38 8.46
C ALA A 94 2.32 13.05 8.03
N GLU A 95 1.73 13.81 8.95
CA GLU A 95 0.58 14.65 8.60
C GLU A 95 1.05 15.69 7.61
N GLU A 96 0.34 15.81 6.49
CA GLU A 96 0.70 16.71 5.40
C GLU A 96 -0.54 17.44 4.90
N GLU A 97 -0.37 18.71 4.54
CA GLU A 97 -1.46 19.50 3.99
C GLU A 97 -1.79 19.01 2.56
N PRO A 98 -3.02 18.56 2.29
CA PRO A 98 -3.39 18.05 0.97
C PRO A 98 -3.52 19.17 -0.07
N PRO A 99 -3.47 18.83 -1.36
CA PRO A 99 -3.88 19.75 -2.43
C PRO A 99 -5.37 20.12 -2.30
N GLU A 100 -5.83 21.08 -3.11
CA GLU A 100 -7.25 21.48 -3.16
C GLU A 100 -8.18 20.27 -3.34
N VAL A 101 -7.79 19.38 -4.25
CA VAL A 101 -8.59 18.26 -4.71
C VAL A 101 -7.76 16.99 -4.76
N LEU A 102 -8.38 15.89 -4.31
CA LEU A 102 -7.90 14.53 -4.51
C LEU A 102 -9.01 13.67 -5.14
N TYR A 103 -8.66 12.49 -5.63
CA TYR A 103 -9.59 11.60 -6.33
C TYR A 103 -9.66 10.22 -5.69
N HIS A 104 -10.84 9.61 -5.71
CA HIS A 104 -11.03 8.22 -5.31
C HIS A 104 -11.67 7.41 -6.42
N GLY A 105 -10.97 6.33 -6.81
CA GLY A 105 -11.45 5.35 -7.76
C GLY A 105 -12.29 4.26 -7.10
N THR A 106 -13.53 4.07 -7.56
CA THR A 106 -14.44 3.04 -7.06
C THR A 106 -15.23 2.39 -8.21
N ALA A 107 -16.11 1.44 -7.88
CA ALA A 107 -17.06 0.88 -8.84
C ALA A 107 -18.42 1.57 -8.74
N THR A 108 -19.13 1.72 -9.87
CA THR A 108 -20.44 2.38 -9.92
C THR A 108 -21.46 1.83 -8.93
N ARG A 109 -21.41 0.53 -8.64
CA ARG A 109 -22.30 -0.14 -7.67
C ARG A 109 -22.12 0.32 -6.21
N PHE A 110 -21.01 0.97 -5.89
CA PHE A 110 -20.75 1.48 -4.53
C PHE A 110 -21.16 2.95 -4.36
N LEU A 111 -21.55 3.64 -5.44
CA LEU A 111 -21.80 5.09 -5.41
C LEU A 111 -22.95 5.48 -4.47
N GLU A 112 -24.01 4.69 -4.41
CA GLU A 112 -25.15 4.97 -3.53
C GLU A 112 -24.75 4.91 -2.06
N SER A 113 -24.13 3.80 -1.64
CA SER A 113 -23.61 3.64 -0.28
C SER A 113 -22.59 4.72 0.10
N ILE A 114 -21.69 5.09 -0.83
CA ILE A 114 -20.69 6.14 -0.58
C ILE A 114 -21.35 7.52 -0.42
N ARG A 115 -22.42 7.81 -1.16
CA ARG A 115 -23.16 9.08 -1.01
C ARG A 115 -23.87 9.18 0.34
N GLU A 116 -24.35 8.07 0.88
CA GLU A 116 -25.02 8.07 2.18
C GLU A 116 -24.04 8.09 3.34
N GLN A 117 -22.92 7.36 3.22
CA GLN A 117 -22.05 7.06 4.36
C GLN A 117 -20.68 7.73 4.30
N GLY A 118 -20.34 8.38 3.18
CA GLY A 118 -18.98 8.81 2.88
C GLY A 118 -18.06 7.66 2.48
N LEU A 119 -16.78 7.96 2.28
CA LEU A 119 -15.74 6.95 2.09
C LEU A 119 -15.19 6.49 3.44
N LYS A 120 -15.14 5.16 3.61
CA LYS A 120 -14.55 4.50 4.78
C LYS A 120 -13.38 3.64 4.34
N ALA A 121 -12.40 3.45 5.21
CA ALA A 121 -11.21 2.64 4.92
C ALA A 121 -11.51 1.15 4.67
N GLY A 122 -12.69 0.66 5.09
CA GLY A 122 -13.09 -0.73 4.94
C GLY A 122 -12.20 -1.65 5.79
N SER A 123 -11.59 -2.66 5.17
CA SER A 123 -10.61 -3.54 5.83
C SER A 123 -9.21 -2.95 5.95
N ARG A 124 -8.98 -1.73 5.43
CA ARG A 124 -7.71 -1.02 5.52
C ARG A 124 -7.70 -0.05 6.70
N HIS A 125 -6.52 0.48 7.02
CA HIS A 125 -6.37 1.50 8.07
C HIS A 125 -6.85 2.90 7.64
N HIS A 126 -6.65 3.26 6.36
CA HIS A 126 -7.02 4.59 5.83
C HIS A 126 -7.72 4.47 4.47
N VAL A 127 -8.55 5.45 4.15
CA VAL A 127 -9.01 5.73 2.79
C VAL A 127 -7.80 6.12 1.94
N HIS A 128 -7.70 5.54 0.74
CA HIS A 128 -6.62 5.84 -0.20
C HIS A 128 -7.13 6.75 -1.31
N LEU A 129 -6.40 7.82 -1.55
CA LEU A 129 -6.71 8.89 -2.47
C LEU A 129 -5.57 9.08 -3.48
N SER A 130 -5.95 9.39 -4.72
CA SER A 130 -5.06 9.64 -5.84
C SER A 130 -4.94 11.13 -6.10
N GLN A 131 -3.77 11.59 -6.52
CA GLN A 131 -3.57 12.98 -6.94
C GLN A 131 -4.11 13.25 -8.35
N ASP A 132 -4.23 12.21 -9.18
CA ASP A 132 -4.68 12.32 -10.57
C ASP A 132 -5.83 11.35 -10.92
N ILE A 133 -6.64 11.77 -11.89
CA ILE A 133 -7.82 11.04 -12.37
C ILE A 133 -7.42 9.70 -13.05
N PRO A 134 -6.42 9.62 -13.94
CA PRO A 134 -6.01 8.34 -14.54
C PRO A 134 -5.70 7.24 -13.51
N THR A 135 -4.97 7.58 -12.45
CA THR A 135 -4.67 6.66 -11.35
C THR A 135 -5.96 6.23 -10.63
N ALA A 136 -6.88 7.17 -10.34
CA ALA A 136 -8.17 6.84 -9.76
C ALA A 136 -8.99 5.88 -10.65
N ILE A 137 -9.04 6.11 -11.96
CA ILE A 137 -9.73 5.21 -12.91
C ILE A 137 -9.12 3.81 -12.85
N ALA A 138 -7.79 3.69 -12.94
CA ALA A 138 -7.10 2.40 -12.90
C ALA A 138 -7.33 1.63 -11.58
N VAL A 139 -7.52 2.35 -10.47
CA VAL A 139 -7.90 1.75 -9.18
C VAL A 139 -9.35 1.26 -9.21
N GLY A 140 -10.29 2.08 -9.69
CA GLY A 140 -11.72 1.76 -9.75
C GLY A 140 -12.04 0.56 -10.66
N GLN A 141 -11.35 0.45 -11.80
CA GLN A 141 -11.50 -0.64 -12.76
C GLN A 141 -11.25 -2.04 -12.16
N ARG A 142 -10.44 -2.14 -11.11
CA ARG A 142 -10.17 -3.42 -10.41
C ARG A 142 -11.42 -4.03 -9.79
N TYR A 143 -12.43 -3.20 -9.55
CA TYR A 143 -13.67 -3.59 -8.91
C TYR A 143 -14.83 -3.66 -9.89
N GLY A 144 -14.68 -3.33 -11.18
CA GLY A 144 -15.75 -3.39 -12.19
C GLY A 144 -15.88 -2.08 -12.99
N LYS A 145 -17.11 -1.69 -13.37
CA LYS A 145 -17.35 -0.41 -14.06
C LYS A 145 -16.90 0.74 -13.16
N SER A 146 -15.84 1.43 -13.59
CA SER A 146 -15.16 2.45 -12.78
C SER A 146 -16.01 3.71 -12.64
N ALA A 147 -15.90 4.35 -11.49
CA ALA A 147 -16.37 5.69 -11.19
C ALA A 147 -15.28 6.44 -10.41
N VAL A 148 -15.18 7.75 -10.63
CA VAL A 148 -14.23 8.62 -9.93
C VAL A 148 -15.01 9.61 -9.08
N LEU A 149 -14.63 9.71 -7.82
CA LEU A 149 -15.12 10.72 -6.89
C LEU A 149 -14.06 11.78 -6.73
N GLU A 150 -14.49 13.04 -6.78
CA GLU A 150 -13.66 14.18 -6.45
C GLU A 150 -13.81 14.49 -4.95
N ILE A 151 -12.73 14.88 -4.28
CA ILE A 151 -12.73 15.13 -2.84
C ILE A 151 -12.18 16.53 -2.60
N GLN A 152 -12.94 17.37 -1.90
CA GLN A 152 -12.52 18.71 -1.47
C GLN A 152 -11.50 18.61 -0.30
N ALA A 153 -10.31 18.11 -0.60
CA ALA A 153 -9.33 17.69 0.40
C ALA A 153 -8.79 18.86 1.24
N ARG A 154 -8.51 20.03 0.62
CA ARG A 154 -8.08 21.21 1.40
C ARG A 154 -9.17 21.72 2.33
N ARG A 155 -10.44 21.73 1.88
CA ARG A 155 -11.57 22.12 2.74
C ARG A 155 -11.72 21.17 3.92
N MET A 156 -11.55 19.86 3.70
CA MET A 156 -11.52 18.89 4.80
C MET A 156 -10.40 19.17 5.79
N HIS A 157 -9.18 19.40 5.29
CA HIS A 157 -8.03 19.68 6.15
C HIS A 157 -8.24 20.94 7.00
N GLN A 158 -8.79 22.01 6.41
CA GLN A 158 -9.17 23.24 7.14
C GLN A 158 -10.23 23.02 8.23
N GLN A 159 -11.00 21.93 8.16
CA GLN A 159 -11.96 21.53 9.18
C GLN A 159 -11.40 20.51 10.20
N GLY A 160 -10.09 20.27 10.17
CA GLY A 160 -9.39 19.45 11.16
C GLY A 160 -9.26 17.96 10.79
N PHE A 161 -9.63 17.57 9.58
CA PHE A 161 -9.39 16.21 9.09
C PHE A 161 -7.91 16.03 8.74
N LYS A 162 -7.34 14.92 9.19
CA LYS A 162 -5.93 14.62 8.97
C LYS A 162 -5.72 13.97 7.61
N PHE A 163 -4.68 14.43 6.94
CA PHE A 163 -4.19 13.84 5.71
C PHE A 163 -2.74 13.44 5.90
N PHE A 164 -2.36 12.39 5.20
CA PHE A 164 -1.01 11.90 5.24
C PHE A 164 -0.56 11.50 3.85
N LEU A 165 0.72 11.72 3.54
CA LEU A 165 1.31 11.28 2.28
C LEU A 165 2.15 10.02 2.53
N ALA A 166 1.84 8.96 1.80
CA ALA A 166 2.69 7.79 1.76
C ALA A 166 3.90 8.04 0.85
N GLU A 167 5.01 7.35 1.12
CA GLU A 167 6.26 7.45 0.33
C GLU A 167 6.08 7.15 -1.17
N ASN A 168 5.01 6.43 -1.53
CA ASN A 168 4.66 6.13 -2.92
C ASN A 168 3.74 7.18 -3.58
N GLY A 169 3.56 8.34 -2.94
CA GLY A 169 2.72 9.44 -3.42
C GLY A 169 1.22 9.25 -3.25
N VAL A 170 0.78 8.18 -2.55
CA VAL A 170 -0.64 7.95 -2.25
C VAL A 170 -1.06 8.77 -1.04
N TRP A 171 -2.16 9.50 -1.16
CA TRP A 171 -2.75 10.26 -0.08
C TRP A 171 -3.65 9.39 0.79
N LEU A 172 -3.61 9.62 2.10
CA LEU A 172 -4.31 8.83 3.11
C LEU A 172 -5.11 9.73 4.03
N THR A 173 -6.30 9.30 4.41
CA THR A 173 -7.12 9.93 5.46
C THR A 173 -8.00 8.88 6.13
N ASP A 174 -8.49 9.13 7.34
CA ASP A 174 -9.29 8.15 8.10
C ASP A 174 -10.63 7.85 7.42
N ALA A 175 -11.33 8.90 7.00
CA ALA A 175 -12.62 8.83 6.32
C ALA A 175 -12.87 10.10 5.52
N VAL A 176 -13.76 10.03 4.52
CA VAL A 176 -14.24 11.21 3.77
C VAL A 176 -15.75 11.33 3.98
N PRO A 177 -16.24 12.30 4.77
CA PRO A 177 -17.68 12.55 4.90
C PRO A 177 -18.31 12.89 3.54
N ALA A 178 -19.58 12.52 3.38
CA ALA A 178 -20.29 12.65 2.10
C ALA A 178 -20.35 14.08 1.56
N GLU A 179 -20.37 15.09 2.44
CA GLU A 179 -20.44 16.51 2.07
C GLU A 179 -19.20 17.03 1.32
N PHE A 180 -18.07 16.32 1.40
CA PHE A 180 -16.83 16.67 0.69
C PHE A 180 -16.67 15.94 -0.64
N LEU A 181 -17.63 15.06 -1.00
CA LEU A 181 -17.60 14.30 -2.24
C LEU A 181 -18.23 15.10 -3.38
N GLY A 182 -17.39 15.48 -4.36
CA GLY A 182 -17.83 15.89 -5.69
C GLY A 182 -18.06 14.67 -6.59
N THR A 183 -19.06 14.72 -7.46
CA THR A 183 -19.25 13.66 -8.47
C THR A 183 -18.62 14.10 -9.79
N LEU A 184 -17.49 13.51 -10.18
CA LEU A 184 -17.00 13.58 -11.55
C LEU A 184 -17.58 12.39 -12.33
N LYS A 185 -18.66 12.60 -13.09
CA LYS A 185 -19.18 11.55 -13.98
C LYS A 185 -18.31 11.49 -15.23
N LEU A 186 -17.30 10.62 -15.23
CA LEU A 186 -16.65 10.21 -16.46
C LEU A 186 -17.33 8.94 -16.96
N SER A 187 -18.15 9.10 -18.00
CA SER A 187 -18.69 7.99 -18.78
C SER A 187 -17.61 7.53 -19.76
N PHE A 188 -17.09 6.32 -19.59
CA PHE A 188 -16.34 5.60 -20.60
C PHE A 188 -17.07 4.29 -20.90
#